data_AF-S8EHH6-F1
#
_entry.id   AF-S8EHH6-F1
#
_cell.length_a   1.000
_cell.length_b   1.000
_cell.length_c   1.000
_cell.angle_alpha   90.00
_cell.angle_beta   90.00
_cell.angle_gamma   90.00
#
_symmetry.space_group_name_H-M   'P 1'
#
loop_
_entity.id
_entity.type
_entity.pdbx_description
1 polymer ?
#
loop_
_entity_poly.entity_id
_entity_poly.type
_entity_poly.pdbx_seq_one_letter_code
_entity_poly.pdbx_strand_id
1 'polypeptide(L)'
;MPLPQPQLGSLAIQAPSLAPKTVHVSASTCHDLTLFKDLLKEYRKLDDSITMRLNRTTAQFRDRDRQGLVGKGSVEGEACMQIWRELVANWKRRTEIVQYCVSVVDQSMDTKRMSIEAEKEDPATQRRIQGALYAEEVKRNQVHNELSVEQIVRRRSLDAFRSRCKYFEPPLTDVDARRWWDAARAGR
;
A
#
# COMPACT_ATOMS: atom_id res chain seq x y z
N MET A 1 7.22 -22.09 -37.05
CA MET A 1 7.23 -22.11 -35.57
C MET A 1 5.80 -21.96 -35.09
N PRO A 2 5.23 -22.90 -34.32
CA PRO A 2 3.87 -22.76 -33.82
C PRO A 2 3.83 -21.75 -32.66
N LEU A 3 2.82 -20.88 -32.65
CA LEU A 3 2.57 -19.92 -31.57
C LEU A 3 2.23 -20.66 -30.26
N PRO A 4 2.68 -20.17 -29.09
CA PRO A 4 2.35 -20.78 -27.81
C PRO A 4 0.83 -20.81 -27.60
N GLN A 5 0.28 -21.97 -27.29
CA GLN A 5 -1.13 -22.10 -26.95
C GLN A 5 -1.41 -21.33 -25.64
N PRO A 6 -2.54 -20.61 -25.56
CA PRO A 6 -2.92 -19.90 -24.34
C PRO A 6 -3.12 -20.93 -23.22
N GLN A 7 -2.44 -20.74 -22.09
CA GLN A 7 -2.71 -21.54 -20.90
C GLN A 7 -4.14 -21.26 -20.46
N LEU A 8 -5.01 -22.25 -20.57
CA LEU A 8 -6.39 -22.21 -20.10
C LEU A 8 -6.51 -23.15 -18.90
N GLY A 9 -7.15 -22.67 -17.83
CA GLY A 9 -7.36 -23.42 -16.59
C GLY A 9 -7.11 -22.56 -15.35
N SER A 10 -7.21 -23.16 -14.17
CA SER A 10 -6.94 -22.51 -12.89
C SER A 10 -5.53 -21.91 -12.83
N LEU A 11 -4.55 -22.42 -13.58
CA LEU A 11 -3.22 -21.83 -13.75
C LEU A 11 -3.24 -20.40 -14.34
N ALA A 12 -4.14 -20.11 -15.28
CA ALA A 12 -4.30 -18.78 -15.87
C ALA A 12 -4.94 -17.77 -14.90
N ILE A 13 -5.78 -18.26 -13.98
CA ILE A 13 -6.36 -17.49 -12.87
C ILE A 13 -5.39 -17.45 -11.67
N GLN A 14 -4.44 -18.39 -11.61
CA GLN A 14 -3.47 -18.54 -10.53
C GLN A 14 -2.30 -17.55 -10.64
N ALA A 15 -2.07 -16.91 -11.77
CA ALA A 15 -1.13 -15.80 -11.79
C ALA A 15 -1.92 -14.50 -11.48
N PRO A 16 -1.77 -13.86 -10.29
CA PRO A 16 -1.71 -12.40 -10.36
C PRO A 16 -0.69 -12.08 -11.45
N SER A 17 -0.89 -11.07 -12.28
CA SER A 17 0.17 -10.60 -13.17
C SER A 17 1.38 -10.23 -12.30
N LEU A 18 2.28 -11.20 -12.10
CA LEU A 18 3.35 -11.23 -11.09
C LEU A 18 4.65 -10.67 -11.65
N ALA A 19 4.58 -9.84 -12.69
CA ALA A 19 5.58 -8.82 -12.85
C ALA A 19 5.16 -7.68 -11.92
N PRO A 20 5.74 -7.52 -10.71
CA PRO A 20 5.58 -6.27 -9.99
C PRO A 20 6.06 -5.18 -10.95
N LYS A 21 5.12 -4.41 -11.50
CA LYS A 21 5.50 -3.18 -12.19
C LYS A 21 6.11 -2.31 -11.11
N THR A 22 7.43 -2.19 -11.10
CA THR A 22 8.13 -1.27 -10.21
C THR A 22 7.69 0.13 -10.62
N VAL A 23 6.68 0.66 -9.94
CA VAL A 23 6.22 2.02 -10.16
C VAL A 23 7.19 2.94 -9.45
N HIS A 24 8.03 3.63 -10.21
CA HIS A 24 8.87 4.69 -9.68
C HIS A 24 8.00 5.91 -9.39
N VAL A 25 7.86 6.26 -8.11
CA VAL A 25 7.14 7.46 -7.69
C VAL A 25 8.08 8.65 -7.81
N SER A 26 7.67 9.68 -8.56
CA SER A 26 8.39 10.93 -8.71
C SER A 26 7.60 12.08 -8.07
N ALA A 27 8.23 13.25 -7.93
CA ALA A 27 7.54 14.45 -7.45
C ALA A 27 6.31 14.80 -8.31
N SER A 28 6.36 14.58 -9.63
CA SER A 28 5.23 14.79 -10.52
C SER A 28 4.05 13.87 -10.20
N THR A 29 4.29 12.63 -9.77
CA THR A 29 3.24 11.72 -9.29
C THR A 29 2.51 12.29 -8.08
N CYS A 30 3.22 12.93 -7.16
CA CYS A 30 2.62 13.48 -5.93
C CYS A 30 1.83 14.78 -6.18
N HIS A 31 2.16 15.52 -7.24
CA HIS A 31 1.40 16.70 -7.66
C HIS A 31 0.15 16.38 -8.49
N ASP A 32 0.14 15.23 -9.16
CA ASP A 32 -1.03 14.68 -9.84
C ASP A 32 -1.86 13.82 -8.87
N LEU A 33 -2.86 14.45 -8.24
CA LEU A 33 -3.74 13.77 -7.29
C LEU A 33 -4.49 12.57 -7.88
N THR A 34 -4.81 12.60 -9.18
CA THR A 34 -5.52 11.50 -9.83
C THR A 34 -4.59 10.29 -9.91
N LEU A 35 -3.38 10.50 -10.45
CA LEU A 35 -2.38 9.45 -10.55
C LEU A 35 -1.97 8.90 -9.18
N PHE A 36 -1.79 9.77 -8.19
CA PHE A 36 -1.48 9.37 -6.81
C PHE A 36 -2.59 8.49 -6.21
N LYS A 37 -3.86 8.88 -6.37
CA LYS A 37 -5.00 8.08 -5.87
C LYS A 37 -5.14 6.75 -6.59
N ASP A 38 -4.95 6.73 -7.90
CA ASP A 38 -4.98 5.49 -8.68
C ASP A 38 -3.88 4.54 -8.25
N LEU A 39 -2.67 5.06 -8.01
CA LEU A 39 -1.56 4.28 -7.46
C LEU A 39 -1.92 3.67 -6.10
N LEU A 40 -2.42 4.47 -5.16
CA LEU A 40 -2.82 3.97 -3.84
C LEU A 40 -3.94 2.93 -3.94
N LYS A 41 -4.88 3.10 -4.88
CA LYS A 41 -5.96 2.14 -5.14
C LYS A 41 -5.41 0.79 -5.58
N GLU A 42 -4.42 0.74 -6.48
CA GLU A 42 -3.79 -0.52 -6.88
C GLU A 42 -3.09 -1.23 -5.71
N TYR A 43 -2.38 -0.47 -4.85
CA TYR A 43 -1.78 -1.05 -3.64
C TYR A 43 -2.84 -1.53 -2.63
N ARG A 44 -4.00 -0.88 -2.55
CA ARG A 44 -5.12 -1.28 -1.67
C ARG A 44 -5.85 -2.53 -2.15
N LYS A 45 -5.88 -2.82 -3.45
CA LYS A 45 -6.45 -4.07 -3.98
C LYS A 45 -5.79 -5.31 -3.36
N LEU A 46 -4.51 -5.23 -3.00
CA LEU A 46 -3.81 -6.33 -2.33
C LEU A 46 -4.37 -6.58 -0.92
N ASP A 47 -4.80 -5.55 -0.21
CA ASP A 47 -5.46 -5.68 1.09
C ASP A 47 -6.92 -6.08 0.96
N ASP A 48 -7.66 -5.51 -0.01
CA ASP A 48 -9.07 -5.85 -0.25
C ASP A 48 -9.24 -7.33 -0.62
N SER A 49 -8.24 -7.88 -1.33
CA SER A 49 -8.21 -9.30 -1.72
C SER A 49 -7.62 -10.24 -0.65
N ILE A 50 -7.34 -9.75 0.57
CA ILE A 50 -6.67 -10.54 1.61
C ILE A 50 -7.41 -11.83 1.95
N THR A 51 -8.74 -11.81 2.06
CA THR A 51 -9.55 -13.00 2.37
C THR A 51 -9.42 -14.05 1.26
N MET A 52 -9.47 -13.61 -0.01
CA MET A 52 -9.31 -14.50 -1.16
C MET A 52 -7.89 -15.07 -1.21
N ARG A 53 -6.88 -14.24 -0.97
CA ARG A 53 -5.48 -14.67 -0.90
C ARG A 53 -5.25 -15.67 0.24
N LEU A 54 -5.79 -15.42 1.44
CA LEU A 54 -5.71 -16.35 2.57
C LEU A 54 -6.32 -17.71 2.24
N ASN A 55 -7.55 -17.73 1.70
CA ASN A 55 -8.21 -18.97 1.30
C ASN A 55 -7.37 -19.74 0.28
N ARG A 56 -6.85 -19.02 -0.71
CA ARG A 56 -6.06 -19.58 -1.79
C ARG A 56 -4.71 -20.12 -1.31
N THR A 57 -3.95 -19.34 -0.56
CA THR A 57 -2.65 -19.76 0.00
C THR A 57 -2.84 -20.95 0.92
N THR A 58 -3.87 -20.95 1.77
CA THR A 58 -4.19 -22.10 2.62
C THR A 58 -4.46 -23.36 1.79
N ALA A 59 -5.22 -23.25 0.68
CA ALA A 59 -5.46 -24.38 -0.21
C ALA A 59 -4.18 -24.89 -0.87
N GLN A 60 -3.26 -24.00 -1.26
CA GLN A 60 -1.96 -24.37 -1.83
C GLN A 60 -1.08 -25.12 -0.82
N PHE A 61 -1.00 -24.65 0.43
CA PHE A 61 -0.24 -25.36 1.46
C PHE A 61 -0.87 -26.72 1.80
N ARG A 62 -2.21 -26.84 1.79
CA ARG A 62 -2.90 -28.13 1.96
C ARG A 62 -2.58 -29.12 0.84
N ASP A 63 -2.49 -28.65 -0.41
CA ASP A 63 -2.15 -29.51 -1.54
C ASP A 63 -0.68 -30.00 -1.45
N ARG A 64 0.23 -29.11 -1.07
CA ARG A 64 1.64 -29.45 -0.81
C ARG A 64 1.79 -30.46 0.33
N ASP A 65 0.98 -30.32 1.38
CA ASP A 65 0.95 -31.25 2.52
C ASP A 65 0.54 -32.65 2.09
N ARG A 66 -0.50 -32.77 1.24
CA ARG A 66 -0.91 -34.05 0.64
C ARG A 66 0.19 -34.70 -0.21
N GLN A 67 1.05 -33.89 -0.83
CA GLN A 67 2.19 -34.36 -1.62
C GLN A 67 3.42 -34.69 -0.75
N GLY A 68 3.33 -34.51 0.58
CA GLY A 68 4.44 -34.75 1.51
C GLY A 68 5.56 -33.70 1.41
N LEU A 69 5.26 -32.51 0.86
CA LEU A 69 6.24 -31.44 0.59
C LEU A 69 6.22 -30.32 1.65
N VAL A 70 5.46 -30.47 2.74
CA VAL A 70 5.37 -29.51 3.84
C VAL A 70 6.27 -29.95 5.00
N GLY A 71 6.98 -28.99 5.61
CA GLY A 71 7.95 -29.23 6.68
C GLY A 71 7.29 -29.48 8.05
N LYS A 72 8.10 -29.42 9.13
CA LYS A 72 7.59 -29.49 10.51
C LYS A 72 6.86 -28.19 10.87
N GLY A 73 5.57 -28.10 10.58
CA GLY A 73 4.71 -26.96 10.90
C GLY A 73 3.23 -27.26 10.65
N SER A 74 2.32 -26.45 11.19
CA SER A 74 0.92 -26.54 10.78
C SER A 74 0.75 -25.84 9.43
N VAL A 75 0.02 -26.48 8.52
CA VAL A 75 -0.34 -25.94 7.20
C VAL A 75 -0.94 -24.53 7.30
N GLU A 76 -1.76 -24.30 8.31
CA GLU A 76 -2.36 -23.00 8.61
C GLU A 76 -1.30 -21.97 9.05
N GLY A 77 -0.37 -22.36 9.92
CA GLY A 77 0.71 -21.48 10.39
C GLY A 77 1.63 -21.02 9.27
N GLU A 78 2.02 -21.92 8.37
CA GLU A 78 2.86 -21.57 7.21
C GLU A 78 2.13 -20.65 6.22
N ALA A 79 0.85 -20.93 5.93
CA ALA A 79 0.03 -20.08 5.08
C ALA A 79 -0.17 -18.67 5.66
N CYS A 80 -0.48 -18.58 6.96
CA CYS A 80 -0.60 -17.31 7.68
C CYS A 80 0.72 -16.53 7.69
N MET A 81 1.85 -17.21 7.90
CA MET A 81 3.19 -16.60 7.86
C MET A 81 3.50 -15.99 6.50
N GLN A 82 3.20 -16.71 5.41
CA GLN A 82 3.45 -16.21 4.06
C GLN A 82 2.61 -14.95 3.78
N ILE A 83 1.31 -14.99 4.04
CA ILE A 83 0.43 -13.83 3.82
C ILE A 83 0.84 -12.65 4.72
N TRP A 84 1.25 -12.92 5.96
CA TRP A 84 1.71 -11.89 6.88
C TRP A 84 2.92 -11.12 6.33
N ARG A 85 3.91 -11.83 5.78
CA ARG A 85 5.08 -11.20 5.13
C ARG A 85 4.67 -10.33 3.95
N GLU A 86 3.79 -10.83 3.10
CA GLU A 86 3.26 -10.08 1.95
C GLU A 86 2.51 -8.82 2.40
N LEU A 87 1.72 -8.94 3.48
CA LEU A 87 0.93 -7.85 4.03
C LEU A 87 1.82 -6.73 4.59
N VAL A 88 2.80 -7.07 5.42
CA VAL A 88 3.76 -6.11 5.98
C VAL A 88 4.58 -5.43 4.88
N ALA A 89 5.03 -6.19 3.87
CA ALA A 89 5.74 -5.63 2.73
C ALA A 89 4.88 -4.61 1.96
N ASN A 90 3.59 -4.89 1.79
CA ASN A 90 2.65 -3.96 1.14
C ASN A 90 2.45 -2.68 1.96
N TRP A 91 2.26 -2.81 3.27
CA TRP A 91 2.09 -1.68 4.18
C TRP A 91 3.33 -0.77 4.22
N LYS A 92 4.53 -1.36 4.25
CA LYS A 92 5.81 -0.62 4.18
C LYS A 92 5.86 0.22 2.90
N ARG A 93 5.70 -0.42 1.74
CA ARG A 93 5.76 0.26 0.43
C ARG A 93 4.74 1.39 0.32
N ARG A 94 3.50 1.15 0.73
CA ARG A 94 2.46 2.18 0.64
C ARG A 94 2.72 3.34 1.60
N THR A 95 3.21 3.06 2.81
CA THR A 95 3.58 4.09 3.77
C THR A 95 4.73 4.94 3.26
N GLU A 96 5.75 4.33 2.65
CA GLU A 96 6.86 5.05 2.00
C GLU A 96 6.36 6.00 0.90
N ILE A 97 5.44 5.53 0.05
CA ILE A 97 4.84 6.36 -1.02
C ILE A 97 4.08 7.56 -0.44
N VAL A 98 3.22 7.34 0.56
CA VAL A 98 2.44 8.42 1.18
C VAL A 98 3.36 9.42 1.87
N GLN A 99 4.35 8.96 2.64
CA GLN A 99 5.32 9.84 3.31
C GLN A 99 6.17 10.64 2.32
N TYR A 100 6.62 10.01 1.23
CA TYR A 100 7.31 10.71 0.17
C TYR A 100 6.44 11.82 -0.41
N CYS A 101 5.19 11.51 -0.79
CA CYS A 101 4.31 12.53 -1.36
C CYS A 101 3.94 13.64 -0.38
N VAL A 102 3.77 13.34 0.91
CA VAL A 102 3.62 14.34 1.97
C VAL A 102 4.80 15.32 1.96
N SER A 103 6.03 14.82 1.96
CA SER A 103 7.21 15.68 1.95
C SER A 103 7.33 16.53 0.67
N VAL A 104 6.96 15.99 -0.50
CA VAL A 104 6.96 16.73 -1.77
C VAL A 104 5.94 17.88 -1.75
N VAL A 105 4.70 17.62 -1.31
CA VAL A 105 3.67 18.67 -1.29
C VAL A 105 3.93 19.72 -0.21
N ASP A 106 4.54 19.34 0.92
CA ASP A 106 4.97 20.27 1.95
C ASP A 106 6.07 21.21 1.43
N GLN A 107 7.13 20.66 0.81
CA GLN A 107 8.21 21.46 0.21
C GLN A 107 7.72 22.40 -0.89
N SER A 108 6.78 21.93 -1.72
CA SER A 108 6.17 22.75 -2.77
C SER A 108 5.36 23.92 -2.20
N MET A 109 4.63 23.69 -1.12
CA MET A 109 3.87 24.73 -0.42
C MET A 109 4.77 25.76 0.24
N ASP A 110 5.83 25.32 0.92
CA ASP A 110 6.79 26.22 1.57
C ASP A 110 7.51 27.11 0.54
N THR A 111 7.97 26.52 -0.57
CA THR A 111 8.62 27.26 -1.66
C THR A 111 7.68 28.32 -2.24
N LYS A 112 6.41 27.98 -2.47
CA LYS A 112 5.41 28.92 -2.99
C LYS A 112 5.11 30.04 -1.99
N ARG A 113 4.98 29.73 -0.69
CA ARG A 113 4.79 30.74 0.35
C ARG A 113 5.95 31.75 0.38
N MET A 114 7.19 31.27 0.30
CA MET A 114 8.39 32.12 0.25
C MET A 114 8.43 33.02 -1.00
N SER A 115 8.09 32.50 -2.19
CA SER A 115 8.07 33.32 -3.42
C SER A 115 7.03 34.44 -3.36
N ILE A 116 5.91 34.20 -2.66
CA ILE A 116 4.80 35.16 -2.56
C ILE A 116 5.11 36.27 -1.57
N GLU A 117 5.86 35.96 -0.51
CA GLU A 117 6.34 36.97 0.42
C GLU A 117 7.29 37.97 -0.24
N ALA A 118 7.98 37.55 -1.31
CA ALA A 118 8.90 38.38 -2.09
C ALA A 118 8.21 39.25 -3.18
N GLU A 119 7.07 38.83 -3.75
CA GLU A 119 6.41 39.49 -4.89
C GLU A 119 5.13 40.28 -4.50
N LYS A 120 5.23 41.25 -3.58
CA LYS A 120 4.06 41.97 -3.01
C LYS A 120 3.63 43.26 -3.74
N GLU A 121 4.01 43.47 -5.00
CA GLU A 121 3.88 44.81 -5.61
C GLU A 121 2.55 45.07 -6.37
N ASP A 122 1.79 44.06 -6.82
CA ASP A 122 0.56 44.25 -7.61
C ASP A 122 -0.69 43.51 -7.06
N PRO A 123 -1.81 44.21 -6.77
CA PRO A 123 -3.06 43.61 -6.28
C PRO A 123 -3.71 42.56 -7.20
N ALA A 124 -3.55 42.67 -8.52
CA ALA A 124 -4.10 41.67 -9.45
C ALA A 124 -3.28 40.37 -9.40
N THR A 125 -1.96 40.51 -9.37
CA THR A 125 -1.00 39.42 -9.18
C THR A 125 -1.20 38.72 -7.83
N GLN A 126 -1.46 39.48 -6.77
CA GLN A 126 -1.75 38.96 -5.43
C GLN A 126 -2.99 38.03 -5.40
N ARG A 127 -4.08 38.39 -6.09
CA ARG A 127 -5.28 37.53 -6.15
C ARG A 127 -5.03 36.23 -6.90
N ARG A 128 -4.31 36.29 -8.03
CA ARG A 128 -3.96 35.10 -8.82
C ARG A 128 -3.10 34.14 -8.00
N ILE A 129 -2.12 34.69 -7.30
CA ILE A 129 -1.24 33.98 -6.38
C ILE A 129 -2.03 33.30 -5.25
N GLN A 130 -2.97 34.01 -4.62
CA GLN A 130 -3.79 33.48 -3.54
C GLN A 130 -4.67 32.32 -4.01
N GLY A 131 -5.23 32.39 -5.22
CA GLY A 131 -5.98 31.29 -5.83
C GLY A 131 -5.11 30.03 -6.06
N ALA A 132 -3.88 30.23 -6.53
CA ALA A 132 -2.93 29.13 -6.69
C ALA A 132 -2.53 28.49 -5.36
N LEU A 133 -2.33 29.29 -4.31
CA LEU A 133 -2.06 28.78 -2.95
C LEU A 133 -3.20 27.94 -2.42
N TYR A 134 -4.45 28.38 -2.60
CA TYR A 134 -5.61 27.62 -2.14
C TYR A 134 -5.69 26.25 -2.82
N ALA A 135 -5.46 26.19 -4.13
CA ALA A 135 -5.44 24.93 -4.87
C ALA A 135 -4.35 23.97 -4.35
N GLU A 136 -3.18 24.49 -4.01
CA GLU A 136 -2.07 23.69 -3.46
C GLU A 136 -2.32 23.25 -2.02
N GLU A 137 -2.93 24.08 -1.18
CA GLU A 137 -3.34 23.71 0.18
C GLU A 137 -4.38 22.58 0.15
N VAL A 138 -5.33 22.62 -0.79
CA VAL A 138 -6.28 21.51 -0.99
C VAL A 138 -5.56 20.22 -1.37
N LYS A 139 -4.57 20.28 -2.27
CA LYS A 139 -3.76 19.09 -2.63
C LYS A 139 -3.01 18.56 -1.42
N ARG A 140 -2.34 19.43 -0.68
CA ARG A 140 -1.62 19.10 0.55
C ARG A 140 -2.54 18.38 1.53
N ASN A 141 -3.70 18.95 1.83
CA ASN A 141 -4.67 18.34 2.73
C ASN A 141 -5.15 16.97 2.26
N GLN A 142 -5.38 16.80 0.95
CA GLN A 142 -5.76 15.49 0.41
C GLN A 142 -4.65 14.44 0.60
N VAL A 143 -3.39 14.79 0.34
CA VAL A 143 -2.26 13.86 0.52
C VAL A 143 -2.03 13.55 2.01
N HIS A 144 -2.14 14.54 2.90
CA HIS A 144 -2.05 14.34 4.35
C HIS A 144 -3.18 13.44 4.88
N ASN A 145 -4.41 13.59 4.37
CA ASN A 145 -5.53 12.73 4.73
C ASN A 145 -5.27 11.25 4.39
N GLU A 146 -4.42 10.94 3.41
CA GLU A 146 -4.08 9.56 3.09
C GLU A 146 -3.28 8.86 4.22
N LEU A 147 -2.63 9.59 5.12
CA LEU A 147 -2.02 9.00 6.32
C LEU A 147 -3.08 8.38 7.23
N SER A 148 -4.19 9.09 7.44
CA SER A 148 -5.32 8.58 8.22
C SER A 148 -6.04 7.44 7.52
N VAL A 149 -6.21 7.53 6.18
CA VAL A 149 -6.77 6.44 5.38
C VAL A 149 -5.89 5.19 5.49
N GLU A 150 -4.56 5.35 5.49
CA GLU A 150 -3.62 4.25 5.62
C GLU A 150 -3.79 3.49 6.93
N GLN A 151 -3.96 4.21 8.04
CA GLN A 151 -4.23 3.60 9.34
C GLN A 151 -5.52 2.76 9.33
N ILE A 152 -6.58 3.28 8.69
CA ILE A 152 -7.86 2.57 8.55
C ILE A 152 -7.71 1.30 7.72
N VAL A 153 -7.03 1.38 6.56
CA VAL A 153 -6.82 0.23 5.66
C VAL A 153 -5.97 -0.84 6.36
N ARG A 154 -4.90 -0.43 7.06
CA ARG A 154 -4.03 -1.31 7.82
C ARG A 154 -4.79 -2.07 8.91
N ARG A 155 -5.63 -1.37 9.68
CA ARG A 155 -6.46 -1.99 10.72
C ARG A 155 -7.46 -2.99 10.12
N ARG A 156 -8.19 -2.60 9.06
CA ARG A 156 -9.17 -3.48 8.40
C ARG A 156 -8.55 -4.74 7.83
N SER A 157 -7.40 -4.61 7.18
CA SER A 157 -6.67 -5.75 6.62
C SER A 157 -6.12 -6.67 7.72
N LEU A 158 -5.64 -6.11 8.85
CA LEU A 158 -5.30 -6.91 10.03
C LEU A 158 -6.50 -7.66 10.61
N ASP A 159 -7.65 -7.01 10.73
CA ASP A 159 -8.87 -7.64 11.26
C ASP A 159 -9.32 -8.81 10.36
N ALA A 160 -9.29 -8.60 9.04
CA ALA A 160 -9.56 -9.66 8.07
C ALA A 160 -8.55 -10.81 8.17
N PHE A 161 -7.25 -10.50 8.33
CA PHE A 161 -6.21 -11.51 8.56
C PHE A 161 -6.49 -12.34 9.82
N ARG A 162 -6.74 -11.68 10.96
CA ARG A 162 -6.98 -12.33 12.25
C ARG A 162 -8.26 -13.17 12.28
N SER A 163 -9.24 -12.87 11.43
CA SER A 163 -10.45 -13.67 11.29
C SER A 163 -10.16 -15.12 10.88
N ARG A 164 -9.08 -15.34 10.11
CA ARG A 164 -8.62 -16.67 9.66
C ARG A 164 -7.40 -17.15 10.44
N CYS A 165 -6.45 -16.28 10.72
CA CYS A 165 -5.20 -16.59 11.43
C CYS A 165 -5.31 -16.26 12.93
N LYS A 166 -6.25 -16.89 13.65
CA LYS A 166 -6.62 -16.48 15.02
C LYS A 166 -5.50 -16.57 16.05
N TYR A 167 -4.69 -17.63 15.95
CA TYR A 167 -3.59 -17.92 16.88
C TYR A 167 -2.23 -17.49 16.33
N PHE A 168 -2.21 -16.78 15.21
CA PHE A 168 -0.97 -16.32 14.61
C PHE A 168 -0.39 -15.18 15.43
N GLU A 169 0.91 -15.30 15.74
CA GLU A 169 1.73 -14.23 16.23
C GLU A 169 2.97 -14.05 15.35
N PRO A 170 3.36 -12.81 14.99
CA PRO A 170 4.60 -12.56 14.26
C PRO A 170 5.81 -13.11 15.04
N PRO A 171 6.79 -13.74 14.36
CA PRO A 171 7.99 -14.25 15.03
C PRO A 171 8.74 -13.14 15.78
N LEU A 172 9.26 -13.44 16.97
CA LEU A 172 10.06 -12.49 17.76
C LEU A 172 11.33 -12.02 17.05
N THR A 173 11.83 -12.81 16.11
CA THR A 173 13.00 -12.48 15.29
C THR A 173 12.71 -11.36 14.29
N ASP A 174 11.45 -11.13 13.92
CA ASP A 174 11.04 -10.09 12.97
C ASP A 174 10.48 -8.88 13.72
N VAL A 175 11.40 -8.11 14.32
CA VAL A 175 11.09 -6.92 15.12
C VAL A 175 10.31 -5.89 14.30
N ASP A 176 10.67 -5.74 13.03
CA ASP A 176 10.02 -4.82 12.10
C ASP A 176 8.56 -5.22 11.88
N ALA A 177 8.29 -6.47 11.49
CA ALA A 177 6.93 -6.93 11.31
C ALA A 177 6.12 -6.80 12.61
N ARG A 178 6.74 -7.08 13.77
CA ARG A 178 6.07 -6.89 15.07
C ARG A 178 5.65 -5.43 15.31
N ARG A 179 6.49 -4.45 14.95
CA ARG A 179 6.12 -3.02 15.02
C ARG A 179 4.88 -2.72 14.17
N TRP A 180 4.82 -3.27 12.96
CA TRP A 180 3.65 -3.13 12.08
C TRP A 180 2.39 -3.78 12.66
N TRP A 181 2.53 -4.94 13.28
CA TRP A 181 1.44 -5.63 13.99
C TRP A 181 0.89 -4.76 15.13
N ASP A 182 1.76 -4.23 15.99
CA ASP A 182 1.35 -3.43 17.14
C ASP A 182 0.77 -2.07 16.72
N ALA A 183 1.33 -1.43 15.69
CA ALA A 183 0.80 -0.19 15.12
C ALA A 183 -0.61 -0.40 14.56
N ALA A 184 -0.80 -1.44 13.75
CA ALA A 184 -2.09 -1.80 13.16
C ALA A 184 -3.17 -2.09 14.23
N ARG A 185 -2.81 -2.77 15.32
CA ARG A 185 -3.71 -3.02 16.46
C ARG A 185 -4.09 -1.75 17.21
N ALA A 186 -3.14 -0.83 17.38
CA ALA A 186 -3.35 0.44 18.06
C ALA A 186 -4.11 1.46 17.19
N GLY A 187 -4.33 1.17 15.91
CA GLY A 187 -4.89 2.14 14.97
C GLY A 187 -3.95 3.31 14.69
N ARG A 188 -2.63 3.08 14.79
CA ARG A 188 -1.58 4.07 14.58
C ARG A 188 -0.79 3.76 13.30
#